data_AF-A0A3N5I4V0-F1
#
_entry.id   AF-A0A3N5I4V0-F1
#
_cell.length_a   1.000
_cell.length_b   1.000
_cell.length_c   1.000
_cell.angle_alpha   90.00
_cell.angle_beta   90.00
_cell.angle_gamma   90.00
#
_symmetry.space_group_name_H-M   'P 1'
#
loop_
_entity.id
_entity.type
_entity.pdbx_description
1 polymer ?
#
loop_
_entity_poly.entity_id
_entity_poly.type
_entity_poly.pdbx_seq_one_letter_code
_entity_poly.pdbx_strand_id
1 'polypeptide(L)'
;MNTGFRHLAAGAFEQGLAQLDADPEWHDDRLDLEGPFRLGFPRAQGWGEELLVASLLKRHADASEAAVRVFASEQVFSILKRDPAFLPQLCEGDETGRPPLAILRHALMGKLLNEPFVPLASPGATTPSSINRRPRVGIAWASVSGSGPIAEKSVPVDQFLTALADIDADLISLQRMLAIADPRGLARKRGVHLIEDQVLDAATPSFVEALVDSIRGLDFLVTISTTTTHIAAALGIRVELIVAEREGQQWFWRVQASHGKHIYPTVKVHLGDGRKEDWWERALQSIRASLSRKEHGSAGR
;
A
#
# COMPACT_ATOMS: atom_id res chain seq x y z
N MET A 1 -2.55 13.82 14.71
CA MET A 1 -1.48 13.63 13.69
C MET A 1 -0.55 14.83 13.76
N ASN A 2 0.77 14.62 13.71
CA ASN A 2 1.76 15.69 13.68
C ASN A 2 1.40 16.73 12.59
N THR A 3 1.61 18.01 12.89
CA THR A 3 1.32 19.15 12.00
C THR A 3 2.05 19.02 10.65
N GLY A 4 3.30 18.53 10.65
CA GLY A 4 4.06 18.28 9.44
C GLY A 4 3.37 17.32 8.48
N PHE A 5 2.86 16.17 8.96
CA PHE A 5 2.09 15.26 8.10
C PHE A 5 0.78 15.86 7.61
N ARG A 6 0.15 16.78 8.38
CA ARG A 6 -1.07 17.45 7.92
C ARG A 6 -0.75 18.32 6.70
N HIS A 7 0.36 19.06 6.72
CA HIS A 7 0.84 19.80 5.56
C HIS A 7 1.19 18.88 4.39
N LEU A 8 1.88 17.76 4.64
CA LEU A 8 2.16 16.77 3.58
C LEU A 8 0.87 16.23 2.95
N ALA A 9 -0.16 15.92 3.76
CA ALA A 9 -1.46 15.45 3.30
C ALA A 9 -2.24 16.52 2.52
N ALA A 10 -2.12 17.78 2.91
CA ALA A 10 -2.68 18.92 2.19
C ALA A 10 -1.94 19.22 0.86
N GLY A 11 -0.78 18.59 0.63
CA GLY A 11 0.08 18.84 -0.52
C GLY A 11 1.07 20.00 -0.33
N ALA A 12 1.13 20.60 0.85
CA ALA A 12 2.13 21.61 1.24
C ALA A 12 3.45 20.92 1.62
N PHE A 13 4.15 20.37 0.62
CA PHE A 13 5.29 19.47 0.83
C PHE A 13 6.44 20.12 1.60
N GLU A 14 6.97 21.25 1.11
CA GLU A 14 8.10 21.94 1.73
C GLU A 14 7.80 22.38 3.17
N GLN A 15 6.59 22.90 3.41
CA GLN A 15 6.16 23.29 4.76
C GLN A 15 6.04 22.07 5.69
N GLY A 16 5.52 20.96 5.18
CA GLY A 16 5.41 19.71 5.92
C GLY A 16 6.78 19.15 6.28
N LEU A 17 7.72 19.14 5.34
CA LEU A 17 9.10 18.70 5.60
C LEU A 17 9.81 19.57 6.63
N ALA A 18 9.74 20.91 6.49
CA ALA A 18 10.37 21.83 7.42
C ALA A 18 9.84 21.64 8.85
N GLN A 19 8.53 21.36 9.01
CA GLN A 19 7.96 21.08 10.32
C GLN A 19 8.38 19.72 10.88
N LEU A 20 8.46 18.67 10.04
CA LEU A 20 8.92 17.36 10.50
C LEU A 20 10.40 17.37 10.90
N ASP A 21 11.26 18.10 10.18
CA ASP A 21 12.69 18.21 10.49
C ASP A 21 12.95 18.97 11.80
N ALA A 22 12.09 19.94 12.11
CA ALA A 22 12.16 20.74 13.34
C ALA A 22 11.48 20.08 14.57
N ASP A 23 10.77 18.95 14.39
CA ASP A 23 10.02 18.33 15.49
C ASP A 23 10.93 17.39 16.33
N PRO A 24 11.14 17.66 17.62
CA PRO A 24 12.03 16.86 18.47
C PRO A 24 11.65 15.38 18.61
N GLU A 25 10.37 15.01 18.45
CA GLU A 25 9.95 13.60 18.44
C GLU A 25 10.38 12.86 17.16
N TRP A 26 10.70 13.59 16.09
CA TRP A 26 10.98 13.10 14.74
C TRP A 26 12.41 13.43 14.31
N HIS A 27 13.12 14.18 15.15
CA HIS A 27 14.52 14.54 15.02
C HIS A 27 15.39 13.32 15.30
N ASP A 28 16.10 12.86 14.29
CA ASP A 28 17.19 11.89 14.42
C ASP A 28 18.48 12.56 13.94
N ASP A 29 19.35 12.89 14.89
CA ASP A 29 20.65 13.53 14.65
C ASP A 29 21.62 12.63 13.87
N ARG A 30 21.28 11.34 13.73
CA ARG A 30 22.12 10.39 12.99
C ARG A 30 21.94 10.58 11.49
N LEU A 31 23.08 10.61 10.81
CA LEU A 31 23.15 10.66 9.34
C LEU A 31 23.16 9.28 8.69
N ASP A 32 23.31 8.22 9.48
CA ASP A 32 23.33 6.84 9.04
C ASP A 32 21.95 6.17 9.17
N LEU A 33 21.74 5.07 8.43
CA LEU A 33 20.56 4.20 8.52
C LEU A 33 20.86 2.87 9.24
N GLU A 34 21.69 2.89 10.28
CA GLU A 34 21.98 1.70 11.08
C GLU A 34 20.95 1.48 12.20
N GLY A 35 20.53 0.23 12.39
CA GLY A 35 19.43 -0.17 13.27
C GLY A 35 19.74 -1.28 14.26
N PRO A 36 18.87 -1.42 15.28
CA PRO A 36 17.53 -1.90 14.98
C PRO A 36 16.49 -0.78 14.83
N PHE A 37 15.49 -1.01 13.97
CA PHE A 37 14.37 -0.09 13.73
C PHE A 37 13.05 -0.65 14.23
N ARG A 38 12.18 0.21 14.73
CA ARG A 38 10.78 -0.14 14.99
C ARG A 38 9.96 0.17 13.74
N LEU A 39 9.23 -0.81 13.23
CA LEU A 39 8.30 -0.59 12.12
C LEU A 39 6.97 -0.03 12.65
N GLY A 40 6.31 0.77 11.81
CA GLY A 40 4.95 1.25 12.06
C GLY A 40 4.89 2.54 12.86
N PHE A 41 3.96 3.42 12.51
CA PHE A 41 3.84 4.71 13.16
C PHE A 41 3.14 4.59 14.52
N PRO A 42 3.63 5.28 15.56
CA PRO A 42 2.93 5.36 16.83
C PRO A 42 1.47 5.78 16.62
N ARG A 43 0.53 5.03 17.20
CA ARG A 43 -0.92 5.29 17.15
C ARG A 43 -1.56 5.17 15.75
N ALA A 44 -0.85 4.68 14.73
CA ALA A 44 -1.49 4.22 13.50
C ALA A 44 -2.18 2.89 13.75
N GLN A 45 -3.38 2.72 13.20
CA GLN A 45 -4.13 1.47 13.29
C GLN A 45 -3.88 0.65 12.03
N GLY A 46 -3.44 -0.59 12.18
CA GLY A 46 -3.10 -1.48 11.08
C GLY A 46 -1.60 -1.59 10.83
N TRP A 47 -1.24 -2.55 9.99
CA TRP A 47 0.15 -2.96 9.75
C TRP A 47 0.62 -2.64 8.32
N GLY A 48 -0.16 -1.87 7.55
CA GLY A 48 0.22 -1.44 6.19
C GLY A 48 1.41 -0.45 6.21
N GLU A 49 1.43 0.44 7.19
CA GLU A 49 2.50 1.41 7.37
C GLU A 49 3.81 0.78 7.84
N GLU A 50 3.76 -0.35 8.54
CA GLU A 50 4.96 -1.16 8.82
C GLU A 50 5.58 -1.66 7.51
N LEU A 51 4.77 -2.15 6.57
CA LEU A 51 5.26 -2.55 5.23
C LEU A 51 5.78 -1.38 4.41
N LEU A 52 5.21 -0.18 4.56
CA LEU A 52 5.74 1.03 3.93
C LEU A 52 7.17 1.30 4.39
N VAL A 53 7.40 1.26 5.69
CA VAL A 53 8.71 1.52 6.29
C VAL A 53 9.69 0.39 5.95
N ALA A 54 9.25 -0.87 6.02
CA ALA A 54 10.06 -2.01 5.59
C ALA A 54 10.48 -1.88 4.11
N SER A 55 9.60 -1.44 3.22
CA SER A 55 9.92 -1.28 1.80
C SER A 55 10.97 -0.19 1.55
N LEU A 56 11.01 0.86 2.38
CA LEU A 56 12.08 1.86 2.35
C LEU A 56 13.41 1.28 2.84
N LEU A 57 13.40 0.57 3.97
CA LEU A 57 14.59 -0.10 4.50
C LEU A 57 15.14 -1.17 3.56
N LYS A 58 14.28 -1.87 2.81
CA LYS A 58 14.69 -2.88 1.83
C LYS A 58 15.66 -2.30 0.79
N ARG A 59 15.43 -1.07 0.35
CA ARG A 59 16.34 -0.36 -0.57
C ARG A 59 17.71 -0.14 0.06
N HIS A 60 17.73 0.29 1.32
CA HIS A 60 18.97 0.51 2.05
C HIS A 60 19.72 -0.80 2.28
N ALA A 61 19.02 -1.86 2.67
CA ALA A 61 19.59 -3.17 2.93
C ALA A 61 20.21 -3.77 1.65
N ASP A 62 19.55 -3.61 0.51
CA ASP A 62 20.06 -4.05 -0.79
C ASP A 62 21.28 -3.24 -1.22
N ALA A 63 21.20 -1.90 -1.16
CA ALA A 63 22.30 -1.01 -1.55
C ALA A 63 23.54 -1.13 -0.65
N SER A 64 23.37 -1.48 0.63
CA SER A 64 24.47 -1.70 1.59
C SER A 64 24.91 -3.16 1.70
N GLU A 65 24.23 -4.08 0.99
CA GLU A 65 24.42 -5.53 1.11
C GLU A 65 24.38 -6.04 2.56
N ALA A 66 23.63 -5.37 3.44
CA ALA A 66 23.58 -5.65 4.87
C ALA A 66 22.13 -5.85 5.35
N ALA A 67 21.90 -6.93 6.11
CA ALA A 67 20.60 -7.19 6.69
C ALA A 67 20.27 -6.19 7.80
N VAL A 68 19.02 -5.71 7.82
CA VAL A 68 18.53 -4.71 8.77
C VAL A 68 17.72 -5.39 9.87
N ARG A 69 18.07 -5.13 11.13
CA ARG A 69 17.29 -5.57 12.28
C ARG A 69 16.03 -4.70 12.42
N VAL A 70 14.88 -5.34 12.57
CA VAL A 70 13.59 -4.64 12.70
C VAL A 70 12.68 -5.28 13.74
N PHE A 71 11.91 -4.46 14.45
CA PHE A 71 10.81 -4.89 15.32
C PHE A 71 9.48 -4.67 14.59
N ALA A 72 8.66 -5.72 14.50
CA ALA A 72 7.45 -5.74 13.66
C ALA A 72 6.26 -6.42 14.36
N SER A 73 5.04 -6.09 13.93
CA SER A 73 3.83 -6.85 14.26
C SER A 73 3.93 -8.31 13.78
N GLU A 74 3.11 -9.20 14.34
CA GLU A 74 3.08 -10.62 13.97
C GLU A 74 2.83 -10.84 12.46
N GLN A 75 1.94 -10.03 11.87
CA GLN A 75 1.63 -10.10 10.45
C GLN A 75 2.86 -9.75 9.60
N VAL A 76 3.53 -8.65 9.93
CA VAL A 76 4.68 -8.17 9.15
C VAL A 76 5.91 -9.02 9.40
N PHE A 77 6.12 -9.48 10.63
CA PHE A 77 7.12 -10.48 10.97
C PHE A 77 6.97 -11.73 10.08
N SER A 78 5.73 -12.21 9.91
CA SER A 78 5.45 -13.40 9.09
C SER A 78 5.82 -13.21 7.61
N ILE A 79 5.78 -11.98 7.10
CA ILE A 79 6.23 -11.61 5.76
C ILE A 79 7.76 -11.49 5.74
N LEU A 80 8.35 -10.69 6.64
CA LEU A 80 9.77 -10.34 6.60
C LEU A 80 10.71 -11.48 6.98
N LYS A 81 10.29 -12.46 7.78
CA LYS A 81 11.12 -13.61 8.19
C LYS A 81 11.64 -14.45 7.02
N ARG A 82 11.08 -14.24 5.82
CA ARG A 82 11.42 -14.92 4.57
C ARG A 82 12.33 -14.10 3.65
N ASP A 83 12.61 -12.85 4.00
CA ASP A 83 13.44 -11.95 3.20
C ASP A 83 14.82 -11.80 3.85
N PRO A 84 15.92 -12.18 3.17
CA PRO A 84 17.26 -12.15 3.74
C PRO A 84 17.78 -10.74 4.07
N ALA A 85 17.13 -9.68 3.55
CA ALA A 85 17.48 -8.31 3.90
C ALA A 85 17.02 -7.91 5.32
N PHE A 86 16.25 -8.75 6.01
CA PHE A 86 15.74 -8.44 7.34
C PHE A 86 16.13 -9.49 8.37
N LEU A 87 16.40 -9.01 9.58
CA LEU A 87 16.48 -9.80 10.80
C LEU A 87 15.31 -9.37 11.71
N PRO A 88 14.08 -9.82 11.42
CA PRO A 88 12.89 -9.34 12.12
C PRO A 88 12.76 -9.97 13.51
N GLN A 89 12.22 -9.20 14.45
CA GLN A 89 11.81 -9.61 15.78
C GLN A 89 10.36 -9.16 16.01
N LEU A 90 9.60 -9.91 16.79
CA LEU A 90 8.24 -9.52 17.17
C LEU A 90 8.31 -8.30 18.09
N CYS A 91 7.34 -7.40 17.96
CA CYS A 91 7.27 -6.23 18.82
C CYS A 91 6.68 -6.58 20.20
N GLU A 92 7.51 -6.76 21.24
CA GLU A 92 7.09 -7.02 22.63
C GLU A 92 7.13 -5.74 23.50
N GLY A 93 6.05 -4.96 23.50
CA GLY A 93 5.91 -3.80 24.41
C GLY A 93 6.62 -2.53 23.94
N ASP A 94 7.35 -1.85 24.83
CA ASP A 94 8.02 -0.55 24.58
C ASP A 94 9.45 -0.69 24.00
N GLU A 95 9.69 -1.74 23.20
CA GLU A 95 11.01 -2.05 22.65
C GLU A 95 11.71 -0.86 21.98
N THR A 96 13.04 -0.85 22.17
CA THR A 96 13.94 0.22 21.77
C THR A 96 14.47 -0.03 20.36
N GLY A 97 13.79 0.54 19.37
CA GLY A 97 14.27 0.66 18.00
C GLY A 97 14.20 2.12 17.55
N ARG A 98 15.05 2.51 16.59
CA ARG A 98 14.91 3.82 15.95
C ARG A 98 13.50 3.94 15.36
N PRO A 99 12.81 5.08 15.52
CA PRO A 99 11.43 5.21 15.07
C PRO A 99 11.37 5.15 13.53
N PRO A 100 10.21 4.80 12.93
CA PRO A 100 10.03 4.79 11.47
C PRO A 100 10.30 6.15 10.79
N LEU A 101 10.41 7.19 11.60
CA LEU A 101 10.47 8.61 11.26
C LEU A 101 11.87 9.01 10.85
N ALA A 102 12.87 8.42 11.51
CA ALA A 102 14.25 8.44 11.05
C ALA A 102 14.32 7.97 9.59
N ILE A 103 13.67 6.85 9.26
CA ILE A 103 13.68 6.27 7.92
C ILE A 103 12.98 7.19 6.92
N LEU A 104 11.83 7.76 7.29
CA LEU A 104 11.12 8.71 6.44
C LEU A 104 11.94 9.96 6.13
N ARG A 105 12.70 10.47 7.09
CA ARG A 105 13.59 11.62 6.87
C ARG A 105 14.62 11.31 5.79
N HIS A 106 15.31 10.17 5.89
CA HIS A 106 16.22 9.72 4.84
C HIS A 106 15.54 9.50 3.49
N ALA A 107 14.28 9.06 3.48
CA ALA A 107 13.49 8.90 2.25
C ALA A 107 13.13 10.24 1.61
N LEU A 108 12.56 11.17 2.38
CA LEU A 108 11.96 12.38 1.83
C LEU A 108 12.97 13.51 1.60
N MET A 109 13.96 13.62 2.50
CA MET A 109 14.98 14.68 2.51
C MET A 109 16.36 14.17 2.08
N GLY A 110 16.63 12.88 2.27
CA GLY A 110 17.90 12.25 1.92
C GLY A 110 17.92 11.64 0.52
N LYS A 111 18.80 10.65 0.34
CA LYS A 111 19.00 9.94 -0.93
C LYS A 111 18.31 8.56 -0.97
N LEU A 112 17.62 8.14 0.08
CA LEU A 112 17.10 6.76 0.16
C LEU A 112 16.09 6.44 -0.96
N LEU A 113 15.31 7.41 -1.43
CA LEU A 113 14.42 7.21 -2.58
C LEU A 113 15.14 7.17 -3.94
N ASN A 114 16.42 7.59 -4.00
CA ASN A 114 17.25 7.46 -5.20
C ASN A 114 17.81 6.05 -5.34
N GLU A 115 17.87 5.28 -4.24
CA GLU A 115 18.23 3.87 -4.29
C GLU A 115 17.17 3.07 -5.07
N PRO A 116 17.59 2.06 -5.86
CA PRO A 116 16.66 1.20 -6.59
C PRO A 116 15.57 0.62 -5.68
N PHE A 117 14.34 0.57 -6.19
CA PHE A 117 13.29 -0.16 -5.51
C PHE A 117 13.49 -1.67 -5.68
N VAL A 118 13.50 -2.38 -4.57
CA VAL A 118 13.62 -3.84 -4.55
C VAL A 118 12.39 -4.42 -3.85
N PRO A 119 11.60 -5.27 -4.53
CA PRO A 119 10.47 -5.95 -3.90
C PRO A 119 10.90 -6.82 -2.72
N LEU A 120 9.99 -6.99 -1.76
CA LEU A 120 10.19 -7.97 -0.69
C LEU A 120 10.23 -9.38 -1.28
N ALA A 121 11.20 -10.17 -0.82
CA ALA A 121 11.36 -11.55 -1.23
C ALA A 121 10.13 -12.38 -0.81
N SER A 122 9.88 -13.42 -1.59
CA SER A 122 8.80 -14.37 -1.33
C SER A 122 9.22 -15.75 -1.83
N PRO A 123 9.00 -16.82 -1.04
CA PRO A 123 9.31 -18.18 -1.49
C PRO A 123 8.56 -18.50 -2.79
N GLY A 124 9.25 -19.12 -3.74
CA GLY A 124 8.62 -19.65 -4.96
C GLY A 124 8.31 -18.61 -6.04
N ALA A 125 9.10 -17.53 -6.14
CA ALA A 125 9.02 -16.52 -7.19
C ALA A 125 9.03 -17.17 -8.59
N THR A 126 7.84 -17.43 -9.10
CA THR A 126 7.59 -17.77 -10.49
C THR A 126 6.94 -16.54 -11.08
N THR A 127 7.63 -15.89 -12.01
CA THR A 127 7.00 -14.89 -12.87
C THR A 127 5.78 -15.57 -13.52
N PRO A 128 4.57 -14.99 -13.45
CA PRO A 128 3.42 -15.60 -14.09
C PRO A 128 3.75 -15.85 -15.56
N SER A 129 3.73 -17.12 -15.97
CA SER A 129 3.94 -17.52 -17.36
C SER A 129 2.93 -16.80 -18.24
N SER A 130 3.43 -16.00 -19.19
CA SER A 130 2.68 -15.06 -19.99
C SER A 130 2.28 -15.63 -21.34
N ILE A 131 1.53 -16.74 -21.36
CA ILE A 131 0.94 -17.23 -22.62
C ILE A 131 -0.54 -17.57 -22.39
N ASN A 132 -1.43 -16.76 -22.96
CA ASN A 132 -2.88 -17.00 -23.18
C ASN A 132 -3.78 -17.23 -21.95
N ARG A 133 -3.58 -16.52 -20.83
CA ARG A 133 -4.59 -16.47 -19.74
C ARG A 133 -5.19 -15.08 -19.57
N ARG A 134 -6.44 -15.03 -19.10
CA ARG A 134 -7.06 -13.77 -18.67
C ARG A 134 -6.25 -13.18 -17.50
N PRO A 135 -5.99 -11.86 -17.49
CA PRO A 135 -5.35 -11.20 -16.36
C PRO A 135 -6.14 -11.41 -15.07
N ARG A 136 -5.44 -11.69 -13.97
CA ARG A 136 -6.01 -11.79 -12.62
C ARG A 136 -5.88 -10.43 -11.94
N VAL A 137 -7.00 -9.79 -11.66
CA VAL A 137 -7.04 -8.42 -11.14
C VAL A 137 -7.64 -8.41 -9.75
N GLY A 138 -6.83 -8.03 -8.76
CA GLY A 138 -7.31 -7.83 -7.40
C GLY A 138 -8.15 -6.56 -7.31
N ILE A 139 -9.22 -6.58 -6.51
CA ILE A 139 -10.06 -5.42 -6.24
C ILE A 139 -10.44 -5.27 -4.76
N ALA A 140 -10.42 -4.04 -4.26
CA ALA A 140 -11.05 -3.66 -2.99
C ALA A 140 -11.50 -2.19 -3.06
N TRP A 141 -12.74 -1.92 -2.66
CA TRP A 141 -13.41 -0.64 -2.94
C TRP A 141 -13.81 0.14 -1.69
N ALA A 142 -13.89 -0.50 -0.52
CA ALA A 142 -14.38 0.13 0.69
C ALA A 142 -13.47 -0.10 1.90
N SER A 143 -13.29 0.95 2.68
CA SER A 143 -12.76 0.86 4.03
C SER A 143 -13.96 0.75 4.96
N VAL A 144 -14.08 -0.34 5.73
CA VAL A 144 -15.24 -0.59 6.58
C VAL A 144 -14.86 -0.45 8.05
N SER A 145 -15.71 0.20 8.84
CA SER A 145 -15.57 0.27 10.30
C SER A 145 -16.92 0.04 10.96
N GLY A 146 -16.99 -0.94 11.87
CA GLY A 146 -18.20 -1.20 12.66
C GLY A 146 -19.43 -1.46 11.79
N SER A 147 -20.33 -0.46 11.73
CA SER A 147 -21.65 -0.53 11.10
C SER A 147 -21.73 -0.17 9.62
N GLY A 148 -20.64 0.28 8.98
CA GLY A 148 -20.70 0.68 7.57
C GLY A 148 -19.36 1.03 6.91
N PRO A 149 -19.38 1.27 5.58
CA PRO A 149 -18.26 1.85 4.86
C PRO A 149 -17.96 3.29 5.33
N ILE A 150 -16.68 3.61 5.45
CA ILE A 150 -16.17 4.96 5.69
C ILE A 150 -16.25 5.71 4.36
N ALA A 151 -17.20 6.63 4.22
CA ALA A 151 -17.52 7.31 2.95
C ALA A 151 -16.32 8.02 2.33
N GLU A 152 -15.46 8.62 3.16
CA GLU A 152 -14.28 9.39 2.73
C GLU A 152 -13.15 8.52 2.21
N LYS A 153 -13.22 7.20 2.42
CA LYS A 153 -12.22 6.20 2.02
C LYS A 153 -12.82 5.08 1.17
N SER A 154 -14.07 5.20 0.76
CA SER A 154 -14.79 4.13 0.06
C SER A 154 -15.38 4.61 -1.25
N VAL A 155 -15.40 3.70 -2.21
CA VAL A 155 -16.09 3.85 -3.49
C VAL A 155 -17.32 2.96 -3.47
N PRO A 156 -18.54 3.49 -3.70
CA PRO A 156 -19.71 2.70 -4.01
C PRO A 156 -19.41 1.54 -4.98
N VAL A 157 -19.76 0.32 -4.57
CA VAL A 157 -19.40 -0.92 -5.27
C VAL A 157 -19.91 -0.95 -6.72
N ASP A 158 -21.08 -0.37 -6.97
CA ASP A 158 -21.67 -0.25 -8.31
C ASP A 158 -20.81 0.65 -9.21
N GLN A 159 -20.38 1.81 -8.70
CA GLN A 159 -19.51 2.74 -9.41
C GLN A 159 -18.13 2.13 -9.66
N PHE A 160 -17.57 1.45 -8.64
CA PHE A 160 -16.28 0.78 -8.74
C PHE A 160 -16.30 -0.32 -9.81
N LEU A 161 -17.28 -1.24 -9.75
CA LEU A 161 -17.39 -2.33 -10.74
C LEU A 161 -17.71 -1.81 -12.14
N THR A 162 -18.50 -0.74 -12.25
CA THR A 162 -18.78 -0.09 -13.55
C THR A 162 -17.53 0.57 -14.14
N ALA A 163 -16.57 1.01 -13.31
CA ALA A 163 -15.30 1.51 -13.81
C ALA A 163 -14.40 0.41 -14.41
N LEU A 164 -14.67 -0.84 -14.07
CA LEU A 164 -13.93 -2.02 -14.50
C LEU A 164 -14.73 -2.91 -15.47
N ALA A 165 -15.88 -2.44 -15.97
CA ALA A 165 -16.78 -3.27 -16.79
C ALA A 165 -16.15 -3.69 -18.13
N ASP A 166 -15.25 -2.86 -18.67
CA ASP A 166 -14.67 -3.05 -20.00
C ASP A 166 -13.34 -3.82 -19.99
N ILE A 167 -12.80 -4.16 -18.80
CA ILE A 167 -11.55 -4.95 -18.73
C ILE A 167 -11.84 -6.43 -18.88
N ASP A 168 -11.20 -7.08 -19.85
CA ASP A 168 -11.25 -8.53 -19.99
C ASP A 168 -10.31 -9.20 -18.98
N ALA A 169 -10.81 -9.41 -17.76
CA ALA A 169 -10.03 -9.95 -16.64
C ALA A 169 -10.83 -10.87 -15.71
N ASP A 170 -10.12 -11.70 -14.98
CA ASP A 170 -10.64 -12.44 -13.82
C ASP A 170 -10.51 -11.57 -12.57
N LEU A 171 -11.63 -11.04 -12.08
CA LEU A 171 -11.67 -10.17 -10.91
C LEU A 171 -11.66 -10.99 -9.61
N ILE A 172 -10.78 -10.60 -8.68
CA ILE A 172 -10.60 -11.25 -7.38
C ILE A 172 -10.80 -10.21 -6.28
N SER A 173 -11.84 -10.39 -5.47
CA SER A 173 -12.16 -9.50 -4.36
C SER A 173 -11.22 -9.75 -3.19
N LEU A 174 -10.45 -8.71 -2.84
CA LEU A 174 -9.71 -8.55 -1.59
C LEU A 174 -10.47 -7.65 -0.60
N GLN A 175 -11.77 -7.43 -0.83
CA GLN A 175 -12.62 -6.60 0.01
C GLN A 175 -12.95 -7.30 1.34
N ARG A 176 -12.45 -6.73 2.44
CA ARG A 176 -12.82 -7.14 3.80
C ARG A 176 -14.25 -6.74 4.16
N MET A 177 -14.86 -7.52 5.05
CA MET A 177 -16.21 -7.29 5.56
C MET A 177 -17.22 -7.17 4.42
N LEU A 178 -17.17 -8.11 3.48
CA LEU A 178 -17.89 -8.04 2.21
C LEU A 178 -19.40 -7.85 2.39
N ALA A 179 -19.99 -8.48 3.42
CA ALA A 179 -21.41 -8.34 3.72
C ALA A 179 -21.83 -6.89 4.02
N ILE A 180 -20.92 -6.06 4.52
CA ILE A 180 -21.14 -4.63 4.80
C ILE A 180 -20.77 -3.78 3.58
N ALA A 181 -19.66 -4.11 2.90
CA ALA A 181 -19.17 -3.37 1.74
C ALA A 181 -20.02 -3.57 0.45
N ASP A 182 -20.72 -4.69 0.36
CA ASP A 182 -21.59 -5.07 -0.77
C ASP A 182 -22.82 -5.87 -0.27
N PRO A 183 -23.75 -5.22 0.45
CA PRO A 183 -24.91 -5.89 1.03
C PRO A 183 -25.88 -6.46 -0.02
N ARG A 184 -25.74 -6.04 -1.30
CA ARG A 184 -26.59 -6.51 -2.41
C ARG A 184 -25.93 -7.64 -3.23
N GLY A 185 -24.70 -8.03 -2.88
CA GLY A 185 -23.94 -9.08 -3.56
C GLY A 185 -23.65 -8.78 -5.03
N LEU A 186 -23.43 -7.51 -5.38
CA LEU A 186 -23.14 -7.06 -6.74
C LEU A 186 -21.84 -7.66 -7.28
N ALA A 187 -20.80 -7.79 -6.47
CA ALA A 187 -19.54 -8.41 -6.87
C ALA A 187 -19.75 -9.86 -7.31
N ARG A 188 -20.47 -10.65 -6.50
CA ARG A 188 -20.82 -12.04 -6.87
C ARG A 188 -21.68 -12.11 -8.13
N LYS A 189 -22.67 -11.21 -8.28
CA LYS A 189 -23.51 -11.11 -9.49
C LYS A 189 -22.72 -10.76 -10.75
N ARG A 190 -21.58 -10.07 -10.60
CA ARG A 190 -20.65 -9.74 -11.69
C ARG A 190 -19.57 -10.81 -11.92
N GLY A 191 -19.64 -11.95 -11.24
CA GLY A 191 -18.69 -13.05 -11.40
C GLY A 191 -17.33 -12.82 -10.73
N VAL A 192 -17.24 -11.88 -9.78
CA VAL A 192 -16.01 -11.65 -9.01
C VAL A 192 -15.74 -12.86 -8.11
N HIS A 193 -14.52 -13.40 -8.17
CA HIS A 193 -14.05 -14.43 -7.25
C HIS A 193 -13.81 -13.82 -5.87
N LEU A 194 -14.37 -14.41 -4.81
CA LEU A 194 -14.33 -13.84 -3.46
C LEU A 194 -13.31 -14.58 -2.60
N ILE A 195 -12.39 -13.85 -1.98
CA ILE A 195 -11.54 -14.38 -0.91
C ILE A 195 -12.29 -14.28 0.42
N GLU A 196 -12.15 -15.30 1.26
CA GLU A 196 -12.80 -15.36 2.57
C GLU A 196 -12.26 -14.29 3.54
N ASP A 197 -13.14 -13.68 4.33
CA ASP A 197 -12.77 -12.63 5.29
C ASP A 197 -11.71 -13.10 6.29
N GLN A 198 -11.67 -14.38 6.68
CA GLN A 198 -10.64 -14.92 7.57
C GLN A 198 -9.22 -14.78 7.02
N VAL A 199 -9.06 -14.98 5.70
CA VAL A 199 -7.78 -14.78 5.01
C VAL A 199 -7.45 -13.28 4.95
N LEU A 200 -8.45 -12.45 4.63
CA LEU A 200 -8.27 -11.01 4.51
C LEU A 200 -8.02 -10.30 5.84
N ASP A 201 -8.51 -10.85 6.95
CA ASP A 201 -8.26 -10.35 8.30
C ASP A 201 -6.86 -10.68 8.81
N ALA A 202 -6.19 -11.66 8.21
CA ALA A 202 -4.79 -12.00 8.47
C ALA A 202 -4.50 -12.20 9.98
N ALA A 203 -5.44 -12.86 10.67
CA ALA A 203 -5.40 -13.04 12.12
C ALA A 203 -4.39 -14.10 12.60
N THR A 204 -3.86 -14.90 11.69
CA THR A 204 -2.85 -15.93 11.98
C THR A 204 -1.75 -15.88 10.93
N PRO A 205 -0.54 -16.40 11.23
CA PRO A 205 0.53 -16.50 10.24
C PRO A 205 0.12 -17.26 8.97
N SER A 206 -0.67 -18.33 9.06
CA SER A 206 -1.14 -19.07 7.88
C SER A 206 -2.10 -18.26 7.00
N PHE A 207 -2.95 -17.42 7.60
CA PHE A 207 -3.81 -16.51 6.84
C PHE A 207 -3.04 -15.35 6.22
N VAL A 208 -2.00 -14.84 6.90
CA VAL A 208 -1.06 -13.87 6.29
C VAL A 208 -0.41 -14.48 5.05
N GLU A 209 0.07 -15.72 5.14
CA GLU A 209 0.68 -16.42 4.01
C GLU A 209 -0.31 -16.61 2.85
N ALA A 210 -1.52 -17.07 3.13
CA ALA A 210 -2.57 -17.22 2.12
C ALA A 210 -2.96 -15.88 1.46
N LEU A 211 -3.02 -14.78 2.22
CA LEU A 211 -3.28 -13.45 1.70
C LEU A 211 -2.16 -12.97 0.77
N VAL A 212 -0.90 -13.12 1.21
CA VAL A 212 0.28 -12.76 0.43
C VAL A 212 0.35 -13.57 -0.87
N ASP A 213 0.08 -14.87 -0.81
CA ASP A 213 0.07 -15.75 -1.98
C ASP A 213 -1.05 -15.37 -2.96
N SER A 214 -2.23 -15.02 -2.44
CA SER A 214 -3.35 -14.52 -3.25
C SER A 214 -2.99 -13.23 -3.98
N ILE A 215 -2.34 -12.29 -3.30
CA ILE A 215 -1.88 -11.01 -3.88
C ILE A 215 -0.75 -11.23 -4.89
N ARG A 216 0.18 -12.15 -4.62
CA ARG A 216 1.27 -12.48 -5.54
C ARG A 216 0.78 -13.07 -6.85
N GLY A 217 -0.34 -13.81 -6.82
CA GLY A 217 -0.96 -14.38 -8.01
C GLY A 217 -1.67 -13.37 -8.93
N LEU A 218 -1.68 -12.08 -8.58
CA LEU A 218 -2.30 -11.01 -9.37
C LEU A 218 -1.35 -10.45 -10.42
N ASP A 219 -1.90 -10.04 -11.56
CA ASP A 219 -1.17 -9.26 -12.57
C ASP A 219 -1.13 -7.77 -12.19
N PHE A 220 -2.21 -7.27 -11.57
CA PHE A 220 -2.26 -5.97 -10.93
C PHE A 220 -3.44 -5.87 -9.94
N LEU A 221 -3.42 -4.83 -9.11
CA LEU A 221 -4.45 -4.51 -8.13
C LEU A 221 -5.09 -3.15 -8.47
N VAL A 222 -6.42 -3.07 -8.43
CA VAL A 222 -7.15 -1.78 -8.43
C VAL A 222 -7.81 -1.63 -7.06
N THR A 223 -7.46 -0.63 -6.29
CA THR A 223 -7.89 -0.58 -4.89
C THR A 223 -7.96 0.83 -4.33
N ILE A 224 -8.67 1.00 -3.23
CA ILE A 224 -8.48 2.12 -2.29
C ILE A 224 -7.28 1.87 -1.36
N SER A 225 -6.86 2.88 -0.59
CA SER A 225 -5.73 2.76 0.35
C SER A 225 -6.07 1.89 1.58
N THR A 226 -5.63 0.64 1.53
CA THR A 226 -5.80 -0.39 2.56
C THR A 226 -4.48 -1.14 2.78
N THR A 227 -4.42 -2.03 3.78
CA THR A 227 -3.27 -2.91 3.98
C THR A 227 -2.92 -3.75 2.74
N THR A 228 -3.92 -4.21 1.97
CA THR A 228 -3.68 -4.97 0.73
C THR A 228 -2.96 -4.16 -0.34
N THR A 229 -3.14 -2.84 -0.35
CA THR A 229 -2.36 -1.91 -1.19
C THR A 229 -0.87 -2.00 -0.84
N HIS A 230 -0.55 -1.94 0.46
CA HIS A 230 0.82 -1.97 0.94
C HIS A 230 1.50 -3.32 0.69
N ILE A 231 0.78 -4.43 0.87
CA ILE A 231 1.29 -5.78 0.56
C ILE A 231 1.62 -5.88 -0.93
N ALA A 232 0.67 -5.55 -1.81
CA ALA A 232 0.88 -5.62 -3.25
C ALA A 232 2.05 -4.75 -3.71
N ALA A 233 2.10 -3.50 -3.21
CA ALA A 233 3.15 -2.56 -3.54
C ALA A 233 4.53 -3.04 -3.05
N ALA A 234 4.64 -3.56 -1.83
CA ALA A 234 5.88 -4.09 -1.27
C ALA A 234 6.38 -5.35 -2.01
N LEU A 235 5.46 -6.17 -2.53
CA LEU A 235 5.78 -7.32 -3.38
C LEU A 235 6.11 -6.94 -4.84
N GLY A 236 6.10 -5.65 -5.18
CA GLY A 236 6.36 -5.18 -6.55
C GLY A 236 5.20 -5.43 -7.52
N ILE A 237 4.01 -5.78 -7.03
CA ILE A 237 2.81 -5.88 -7.86
C ILE A 237 2.35 -4.46 -8.24
N ARG A 238 1.94 -4.28 -9.49
CA ARG A 238 1.39 -3.02 -9.97
C ARG A 238 0.06 -2.72 -9.25
N VAL A 239 -0.10 -1.47 -8.83
CA VAL A 239 -1.33 -1.00 -8.18
C VAL A 239 -1.86 0.26 -8.86
N GLU A 240 -3.15 0.26 -9.22
CA GLU A 240 -3.93 1.45 -9.54
C GLU A 240 -4.69 1.87 -8.27
N LEU A 241 -4.17 2.87 -7.55
CA LEU A 241 -4.65 3.28 -6.24
C LEU A 241 -5.63 4.46 -6.33
N ILE A 242 -6.82 4.31 -5.78
CA ILE A 242 -7.84 5.35 -5.63
C ILE A 242 -7.72 5.97 -4.25
N VAL A 243 -7.51 7.28 -4.19
CA VAL A 243 -7.46 8.03 -2.92
C VAL A 243 -8.06 9.42 -3.10
N ALA A 244 -8.66 9.95 -2.04
CA ALA A 244 -9.18 11.32 -2.03
C ALA A 244 -8.07 12.31 -1.64
N GLU A 245 -8.10 13.51 -2.21
CA GLU A 245 -7.31 14.66 -1.73
C GLU A 245 -7.88 15.15 -0.40
N ARG A 246 -7.33 14.67 0.72
CA ARG A 246 -7.78 15.02 2.07
C ARG A 246 -6.61 15.10 3.03
N GLU A 247 -6.78 15.89 4.10
CA GLU A 247 -5.88 15.84 5.25
C GLU A 247 -6.03 14.50 5.97
N GLY A 248 -4.91 13.89 6.38
CA GLY A 248 -4.96 12.64 7.14
C GLY A 248 -3.71 11.76 7.02
N GLN A 249 -3.80 10.56 7.59
CA GLN A 249 -2.69 9.61 7.75
C GLN A 249 -2.12 9.07 6.43
N GLN A 250 -2.81 9.28 5.31
CA GLN A 250 -2.42 8.82 3.97
C GLN A 250 -1.56 9.83 3.20
N TRP A 251 -0.86 10.71 3.92
CA TRP A 251 -0.01 11.76 3.36
C TRP A 251 1.01 11.25 2.33
N PHE A 252 1.51 10.03 2.50
CA PHE A 252 2.52 9.43 1.61
C PHE A 252 1.99 9.22 0.20
N TRP A 253 0.69 8.97 0.03
CA TRP A 253 0.08 8.91 -1.31
C TRP A 253 0.01 10.27 -1.98
N ARG A 254 -0.28 11.34 -1.20
CA ARG A 254 -0.26 12.71 -1.69
C ARG A 254 1.14 13.12 -2.14
N VAL A 255 2.13 12.81 -1.31
CA VAL A 255 3.55 13.07 -1.55
C VAL A 255 4.03 12.33 -2.80
N GLN A 256 3.71 11.04 -2.94
CA GLN A 256 4.05 10.29 -4.14
C GLN A 256 3.35 10.82 -5.40
N ALA A 257 2.06 11.14 -5.32
CA ALA A 257 1.29 11.60 -6.46
C ALA A 257 1.73 12.98 -6.98
N SER A 258 2.13 13.88 -6.09
CA SER A 258 2.27 15.31 -6.41
C SER A 258 3.71 15.81 -6.40
N HIS A 259 4.63 15.10 -5.76
CA HIS A 259 5.99 15.59 -5.47
C HIS A 259 7.10 14.64 -5.94
N GLY A 260 6.77 13.61 -6.74
CA GLY A 260 7.77 12.70 -7.34
C GLY A 260 8.52 11.83 -6.32
N LYS A 261 8.05 11.76 -5.07
CA LYS A 261 8.64 10.93 -4.02
C LYS A 261 8.06 9.53 -4.10
N HIS A 262 8.60 8.71 -4.99
CA HIS A 262 8.12 7.36 -5.30
C HIS A 262 8.50 6.35 -4.21
N ILE A 263 7.77 6.34 -3.09
CA ILE A 263 7.89 5.35 -2.03
C ILE A 263 7.65 3.95 -2.60
N TYR A 264 6.55 3.78 -3.34
CA TYR A 264 6.21 2.59 -4.10
C TYR A 264 6.12 2.90 -5.60
N PRO A 265 7.17 2.66 -6.39
CA PRO A 265 7.16 2.96 -7.83
C PRO A 265 6.10 2.17 -8.62
N THR A 266 5.63 1.04 -8.09
CA THR A 266 4.60 0.20 -8.72
C THR A 266 3.17 0.71 -8.49
N VAL A 267 3.01 1.71 -7.62
CA VAL A 267 1.71 2.32 -7.29
C VAL A 267 1.52 3.58 -8.12
N LYS A 268 0.48 3.58 -8.96
CA LYS A 268 -0.02 4.76 -9.62
C LYS A 268 -1.22 5.30 -8.85
N VAL A 269 -1.14 6.57 -8.46
CA VAL A 269 -2.15 7.21 -7.60
C VAL A 269 -3.15 7.98 -8.46
N HIS A 270 -4.43 7.70 -8.26
CA HIS A 270 -5.57 8.37 -8.88
C HIS A 270 -6.31 9.19 -7.83
N LEU A 271 -6.13 10.51 -7.91
CA LEU A 271 -6.65 11.46 -6.91
C LEU A 271 -8.08 11.88 -7.22
N GLY A 272 -8.98 11.63 -6.28
CA GLY A 272 -10.33 12.19 -6.26
C GLY A 272 -10.43 13.52 -5.51
N ASP A 273 -11.46 14.32 -5.78
CA ASP A 273 -11.67 15.61 -5.09
C ASP A 273 -12.32 15.38 -3.72
N GLY A 274 -11.50 15.33 -2.67
CA GLY A 274 -11.97 15.04 -1.31
C GLY A 274 -12.91 16.09 -0.71
N ARG A 275 -13.16 17.22 -1.37
CA ARG A 275 -14.13 18.22 -0.91
C ARG A 275 -15.57 17.89 -1.31
N LYS A 276 -15.75 16.90 -2.19
CA LYS A 276 -17.06 16.49 -2.67
C LYS A 276 -17.48 15.15 -2.05
N GLU A 277 -18.79 14.93 -1.96
CA GLU A 277 -19.34 13.60 -1.61
C GLU A 277 -18.95 12.57 -2.67
N ASP A 278 -18.90 13.05 -3.90
CA ASP A 278 -18.64 12.37 -5.14
C ASP A 278 -17.12 12.49 -5.47
N TRP A 279 -16.27 12.26 -4.46
CA TRP A 279 -14.82 12.47 -4.59
C TRP A 279 -14.15 11.51 -5.58
N TRP A 280 -14.64 10.27 -5.66
CA TRP A 280 -14.09 9.16 -6.42
C TRP A 280 -14.17 9.25 -7.97
N GLU A 281 -14.95 10.14 -8.56
CA GLU A 281 -15.40 10.05 -9.94
C GLU A 281 -14.25 10.42 -10.86
N ARG A 282 -13.56 11.51 -10.53
CA ARG A 282 -12.32 11.91 -11.19
C ARG A 282 -11.26 10.80 -11.13
N ALA A 283 -11.17 10.09 -10.02
CA ALA A 283 -10.24 8.98 -9.86
C ALA A 283 -10.63 7.77 -10.74
N LEU A 284 -11.92 7.40 -10.76
CA LEU A 284 -12.44 6.31 -11.60
C LEU A 284 -12.29 6.63 -13.10
N GLN A 285 -12.53 7.87 -13.52
CA GLN A 285 -12.26 8.33 -14.90
C GLN A 285 -10.76 8.18 -15.24
N SER A 286 -9.88 8.58 -14.32
CA SER A 286 -8.43 8.44 -14.47
C SER A 286 -7.98 6.99 -14.58
N ILE A 287 -8.62 6.07 -13.83
CA ILE A 287 -8.37 4.62 -13.92
C ILE A 287 -8.77 4.08 -15.28
N ARG A 288 -10.00 4.37 -15.76
CA ARG A 288 -10.46 3.93 -17.09
C ARG A 288 -9.44 4.31 -18.17
N ALA A 289 -9.01 5.57 -18.17
CA ALA A 289 -7.99 6.04 -19.10
C ALA A 289 -6.63 5.34 -18.93
N SER A 290 -6.24 4.97 -17.71
CA SER A 290 -5.01 4.21 -17.42
C SER A 290 -5.05 2.79 -17.98
N LEU A 291 -6.19 2.11 -17.82
CA LEU A 291 -6.37 0.72 -18.23
C LEU A 291 -6.49 0.59 -19.76
N SER A 292 -7.28 1.46 -20.42
CA SER A 292 -7.47 1.42 -21.88
C SER A 292 -6.17 1.69 -22.66
N ARG A 293 -5.29 2.56 -22.17
CA ARG A 293 -3.99 2.84 -22.83
C ARG A 293 -3.06 1.63 -22.85
N LYS A 294 -3.24 0.67 -21.93
CA LYS A 294 -2.37 -0.51 -21.84
C LYS A 294 -2.81 -1.66 -22.72
N GLU A 295 -4.11 -1.82 -22.95
CA GLU A 295 -4.64 -2.79 -23.92
C GLU A 295 -4.09 -2.52 -25.32
N HIS A 296 -3.90 -1.25 -25.69
CA HIS A 296 -3.31 -0.85 -26.97
C HIS A 296 -1.77 -0.93 -27.02
N GLY A 297 -1.09 -0.96 -25.85
CA GLY A 297 0.37 -1.01 -25.75
C GLY A 297 0.97 -2.41 -25.79
N SER A 298 0.17 -3.46 -25.56
CA SER A 298 0.58 -4.86 -25.67
C SER A 298 0.29 -5.48 -27.04
N ALA A 299 -0.41 -4.79 -27.94
CA ALA A 299 -0.70 -5.27 -29.30
C ALA A 299 0.41 -4.92 -30.33
N GLY A 300 1.54 -4.37 -29.88
CA GLY A 300 2.62 -3.92 -30.75
C GLY A 300 3.99 -4.11 -30.12
N ARG A 301 4.39 -5.36 -29.90
CA ARG A 301 5.80 -5.81 -29.86
C ARG A 301 5.89 -7.22 -30.38
#